data_AF-A0A9E0Q3H5-F1
#
_entry.id   AF-A0A9E0Q3H5-F1
#
_cell.length_a   1.000
_cell.length_b   1.000
_cell.length_c   1.000
_cell.angle_alpha   90.00
_cell.angle_beta   90.00
_cell.angle_gamma   90.00
#
_symmetry.space_group_name_H-M   'P 1'
#
loop_
_entity.id
_entity.type
_entity.pdbx_description
1 polymer ?
#
loop_
_entity_poly.entity_id
_entity_poly.type
_entity_poly.pdbx_seq_one_letter_code
_entity_poly.pdbx_strand_id
1 'polypeptide(L)' 'MPDITFIEPDGSEHGLEAPAGVSLMQAATGAGIKGIVADCGGQARCATCHVYVDPAWAVRLPPPQPVELAMLECTAAERR' A
#
# COMPACT_ATOMS: atom_id res chain seq x y z
N MET A 1 15.05 -5.21 -10.42
CA MET A 1 13.65 -5.10 -9.95
C MET A 1 13.67 -4.14 -8.79
N PRO A 2 12.73 -3.17 -8.67
CA PRO A 2 12.65 -2.33 -7.47
C PRO A 2 12.59 -3.16 -6.18
N ASP A 3 13.31 -2.70 -5.17
CA ASP A 3 13.27 -3.23 -3.80
C ASP A 3 12.21 -2.45 -3.01
N ILE A 4 11.39 -3.17 -2.24
CA ILE A 4 10.25 -2.66 -1.49
C ILE A 4 10.33 -3.24 -0.07
N THR A 5 10.26 -2.37 0.93
CA THR A 5 10.18 -2.76 2.34
C THR A 5 8.79 -2.47 2.88
N PHE A 6 8.10 -3.50 3.38
CA PHE A 6 6.87 -3.36 4.15
C PHE A 6 7.19 -3.40 5.64
N ILE A 7 6.58 -2.51 6.42
CA ILE A 7 6.78 -2.42 7.86
C ILE A 7 5.43 -2.67 8.54
N GLU A 8 5.35 -3.71 9.36
CA GLU A 8 4.16 -4.03 10.14
C GLU A 8 4.01 -3.08 11.35
N PRO A 9 2.81 -2.99 11.96
CA PRO A 9 2.59 -2.13 13.14
C PRO A 9 3.47 -2.44 14.35
N ASP A 10 4.00 -3.67 14.44
CA ASP A 10 4.93 -4.10 15.50
C ASP A 10 6.40 -3.76 15.19
N GLY A 11 6.66 -3.16 14.02
CA GLY A 11 7.99 -2.80 13.54
C GLY A 11 8.70 -3.90 12.74
N SER A 12 8.08 -5.06 12.54
CA SER A 12 8.66 -6.12 11.70
C SER A 12 8.77 -5.68 10.25
N GLU A 13 9.92 -5.90 9.64
CA GLU A 13 10.21 -5.52 8.25
C GLU A 13 10.20 -6.72 7.31
N HIS A 14 9.63 -6.53 6.12
CA HIS A 14 9.60 -7.51 5.05
C HIS A 14 10.10 -6.87 3.76
N GLY A 15 11.32 -7.23 3.35
CA GLY A 15 11.90 -6.81 2.08
C GLY A 15 11.49 -7.75 0.94
N LEU A 16 11.12 -7.20 -0.20
CA LEU A 16 10.81 -7.97 -1.41
C LEU A 16 11.15 -7.19 -2.68
N GLU A 17 11.53 -7.93 -3.72
CA GLU A 17 11.69 -7.39 -5.06
C GLU A 17 10.42 -7.61 -5.89
N ALA A 18 9.98 -6.59 -6.62
CA ALA A 18 8.86 -6.72 -7.56
C ALA A 18 9.21 -6.11 -8.93
N PRO A 19 8.68 -6.64 -10.05
CA PRO A 19 8.85 -6.02 -11.36
C PRO A 19 8.23 -4.61 -11.42
N ALA A 20 8.85 -3.71 -12.19
CA ALA A 20 8.25 -2.41 -12.47
C ALA A 20 6.90 -2.57 -13.18
N GLY A 21 5.91 -1.75 -12.80
CA GLY A 21 4.54 -1.84 -13.29
C GLY A 21 3.61 -2.70 -12.43
N VAL A 22 4.15 -3.46 -11.47
CA VAL A 22 3.36 -4.11 -10.42
C VAL A 22 3.06 -3.11 -9.31
N SER A 23 1.82 -3.08 -8.84
CA SER A 23 1.44 -2.23 -7.71
C SER A 23 1.97 -2.77 -6.38
N LEU A 24 2.21 -1.89 -5.39
CA LEU A 24 2.63 -2.31 -4.05
C LEU A 24 1.63 -3.29 -3.41
N MET A 25 0.32 -3.09 -3.65
CA MET A 25 -0.73 -4.00 -3.19
C MET A 25 -0.56 -5.41 -3.76
N GLN A 26 -0.30 -5.54 -5.07
CA GLN A 26 -0.11 -6.84 -5.71
C GLN A 26 1.16 -7.53 -5.21
N ALA A 27 2.23 -6.76 -5.00
CA ALA A 27 3.47 -7.28 -4.45
C ALA A 27 3.27 -7.79 -3.00
N ALA A 28 2.60 -7.01 -2.16
CA ALA A 28 2.30 -7.36 -0.78
C ALA A 28 1.44 -8.64 -0.66
N THR A 29 0.34 -8.70 -1.43
CA THR A 29 -0.56 -9.85 -1.40
C THR A 29 0.07 -11.11 -2.00
N GLY A 30 0.84 -10.97 -3.10
CA GLY A 30 1.60 -12.07 -3.69
C GLY A 30 2.68 -12.64 -2.78
N ALA A 31 3.26 -11.82 -1.90
CA ALA A 31 4.25 -12.23 -0.91
C ALA A 31 3.64 -12.63 0.45
N GLY A 32 2.32 -12.53 0.62
CA GLY A 32 1.64 -12.89 1.87
C GLY A 32 1.88 -11.91 3.03
N ILE A 33 2.15 -10.63 2.74
CA ILE A 33 2.30 -9.58 3.75
C ILE A 33 0.98 -9.41 4.50
N LYS A 34 1.04 -9.50 5.83
CA LYS A 34 -0.13 -9.38 6.71
C LYS A 34 -0.68 -7.95 6.68
N GLY A 35 -1.99 -7.81 6.91
CA GLY A 35 -2.67 -6.51 7.00
C GLY A 35 -3.10 -5.93 5.64
N ILE A 36 -2.57 -6.41 4.52
CA ILE A 36 -3.03 -6.02 3.18
C ILE A 36 -4.00 -7.06 2.66
N VAL A 37 -5.30 -6.79 2.79
CA VAL A 37 -6.36 -7.73 2.37
C VAL A 37 -6.66 -7.60 0.88
N ALA A 38 -6.67 -6.36 0.37
CA ALA A 38 -6.95 -6.04 -1.04
C ALA A 38 -8.25 -6.66 -1.59
N ASP A 39 -9.33 -6.56 -0.81
CA ASP A 39 -10.62 -7.20 -1.07
C ASP A 39 -11.19 -6.93 -2.49
N CYS A 40 -11.07 -5.70 -2.99
CA CYS A 40 -11.54 -5.37 -4.35
C CYS A 40 -10.55 -5.72 -5.49
N GLY A 41 -9.40 -6.33 -5.19
CA GLY A 41 -8.39 -6.70 -6.18
C GLY A 41 -7.74 -5.52 -6.91
N GLY A 42 -7.66 -4.34 -6.28
CA GLY A 42 -7.03 -3.15 -6.87
C GLY A 42 -7.94 -2.23 -7.68
N GLN A 43 -9.26 -2.38 -7.52
CA GLN A 43 -10.25 -1.56 -8.24
C GLN A 43 -10.61 -0.23 -7.54
N ALA A 44 -9.83 0.19 -6.54
CA ALA A 44 -10.03 1.42 -5.75
C ALA A 44 -11.45 1.55 -5.14
N ARG A 45 -11.94 0.48 -4.48
CA ARG A 45 -13.33 0.43 -3.93
C ARG A 45 -13.47 -0.06 -2.48
N CYS A 46 -12.41 -0.58 -1.87
CA CYS A 46 -12.52 -1.24 -0.56
C CYS A 46 -11.69 -0.60 0.56
N ALA A 47 -10.70 0.23 0.23
CA ALA A 47 -9.75 0.80 1.19
C ALA A 47 -8.93 -0.20 2.04
N THR A 48 -8.97 -1.51 1.73
CA THR A 48 -8.29 -2.57 2.52
C THR A 48 -6.84 -2.86 2.09
N CYS A 49 -6.27 -1.99 1.26
CA CYS A 49 -4.84 -1.99 0.92
C CYS A 49 -4.13 -0.72 1.41
N HIS A 50 -4.72 -0.02 2.38
CA HIS A 50 -4.19 1.21 2.95
C HIS A 50 -2.82 0.98 3.60
N VAL A 51 -1.89 1.89 3.32
CA VAL A 51 -0.53 1.91 3.88
C VAL A 51 -0.12 3.35 4.16
N TYR A 52 0.88 3.52 5.02
CA TYR A 52 1.58 4.79 5.16
C TYR A 52 2.86 4.73 4.34
N VAL A 53 3.04 5.71 3.45
CA VAL A 53 4.27 5.83 2.66
C VAL A 53 5.28 6.64 3.45
N ASP A 54 6.51 6.15 3.54
CA ASP A 54 7.61 6.89 4.17
C ASP A 54 7.77 8.28 3.52
N PRO A 55 7.94 9.37 4.30
CA PRO A 55 8.04 10.73 3.77
C PRO A 55 9.12 10.91 2.69
N ALA A 56 10.24 10.18 2.77
CA ALA A 56 11.31 10.23 1.77
C ALA A 56 10.85 9.69 0.40
N TRP A 57 9.82 8.84 0.39
CA TRP A 57 9.20 8.29 -0.82
C TRP A 57 7.92 9.00 -1.23
N ALA A 58 7.15 9.53 -0.29
CA ALA A 58 5.89 10.23 -0.56
C ALA A 58 6.09 11.40 -1.56
N VAL A 59 7.20 12.14 -1.43
CA VAL A 59 7.56 13.25 -2.33
C VAL A 59 7.86 12.82 -3.77
N ARG A 60 8.04 11.51 -4.01
CA ARG A 60 8.35 10.93 -5.32
C ARG A 60 7.14 10.31 -6.00
N LEU A 61 5.99 10.26 -5.31
CA LEU A 61 4.75 9.72 -5.83
C LEU A 61 3.85 10.85 -6.33
N PRO A 62 2.98 10.59 -7.33
CA PRO A 62 1.92 11.52 -7.66
C PRO A 62 0.97 11.70 -6.46
N PRO A 63 0.31 12.86 -6.34
CA PRO A 63 -0.69 13.04 -5.28
C PRO A 63 -1.87 12.07 -5.46
N PRO A 64 -2.53 11.66 -4.36
CA PRO A 64 -3.70 10.81 -4.42
C PRO A 64 -4.81 11.41 -5.29
N GLN A 65 -5.44 10.57 -6.12
CA GLN A 65 -6.55 11.01 -6.97
C GLN A 65 -7.84 11.15 -6.15
N PRO A 66 -8.87 11.88 -6.65
CA PRO A 66 -10.14 12.05 -5.92
C PRO A 66 -10.81 10.73 -5.51
N VAL A 67 -10.75 9.71 -6.38
CA VAL A 67 -11.29 8.38 -6.07
C VAL A 67 -10.55 7.71 -4.91
N GLU A 68 -9.23 7.85 -4.87
CA GLU A 68 -8.40 7.34 -3.78
C GLU A 68 -8.69 8.10 -2.49
N LEU A 69 -8.79 9.43 -2.55
CA LEU A 69 -9.11 10.27 -1.39
C LEU A 69 -10.45 9.89 -0.76
N ALA A 70 -11.48 9.62 -1.56
CA ALA A 70 -12.77 9.16 -1.07
C ALA A 70 -12.67 7.79 -0.37
N MET A 71 -11.82 6.88 -0.89
CA MET A 71 -11.59 5.60 -0.22
C MET A 71 -10.77 5.74 1.06
N LEU A 72 -9.82 6.68 1.10
CA LEU A 72 -9.03 6.97 2.28
C LEU A 72 -9.88 7.51 3.44
N GLU A 73 -11.05 8.10 3.19
CA GLU A 73 -12.01 8.48 4.25
C GLU A 73 -12.71 7.27 4.89
N CYS A 74 -12.66 6.10 4.25
CA CYS A 74 -13.30 4.87 4.70
C CYS A 74 -12.29 3.82 5.23
N THR A 75 -11.04 4.20 5.46
CA THR A 75 -10.03 3.29 5.99
C THR A 75 -10.32 2.92 7.44
N ALA A 76 -10.03 1.67 7.80
CA ALA A 76 -10.20 1.20 9.18
C ALA A 76 -9.19 1.83 10.16
N ALA A 77 -8.04 2.27 9.65
CA ALA A 77 -7.03 3.01 10.40
C ALA A 77 -7.08 4.50 10.05
N GLU A 78 -6.64 5.34 10.98
CA GLU A 78 -6.50 6.79 10.77
C GLU A 78 -5.58 7.12 9.58
N ARG A 79 -5.72 8.31 9.01
CA ARG A 79 -4.78 8.82 8.00
C ARG A 79 -3.64 9.56 8.70
N ARG A 80 -2.43 9.49 8.14
CA ARG A 80 -1.22 10.17 8.62
C ARG A 80 -0.68 11.14 7.58
#